data_AF-A0A9P1C0J1-F1
#
_entry.id   AF-A0A9P1C0J1-F1
#
_cell.length_a   1.000
_cell.length_b   1.000
_cell.length_c   1.000
_cell.angle_alpha   90.00
_cell.angle_beta   90.00
_cell.angle_gamma   90.00
#
_symmetry.space_group_name_H-M   'P 1'
#
loop_
_entity.id
_entity.type
_entity.pdbx_description
1 polymer ?
#
loop_
_entity_poly.entity_id
_entity_poly.type
_entity_poly.pdbx_seq_one_letter_code
_entity_poly.pdbx_strand_id
1 'polypeptide(L)'
;MISVVSAVSGSVVAEVPQEVGKEVRALKKALAPQVGYTRFRQKIVDEAGNELFDDAVLDCTSPQIIFLPLCSSDVEGKRLLLACQNESGAKVEELLCQAVNPNLSNTEGWTPLHWSVQRSAPESLECTSLLLEAAAMADQAHHVGETPLHLAVAAGHAEVIRLLLESGASLNAPEWVDGQTPLHYASWRGHAECVQVLLEAGAYKDAATTGGKTPLYFAVQRGHVDIVRALIKHGASLDETTMRGATALHEAVSRGNDELACCLVQAQSDVNKARRDGLTALHLAASDGHIQIVRSLLKFKADRHKTTLHTDRTPLQLAQRQGHVVIASFLKDPPEA
;
A
#
# COMPACT_ATOMS: atom_id res chain seq x y z
N MET A 1 38.00 -17.06 8.10
CA MET A 1 37.26 -15.91 8.66
C MET A 1 38.09 -14.66 8.41
N ILE A 2 37.47 -13.55 8.04
CA ILE A 2 38.09 -12.23 7.94
C ILE A 2 37.84 -11.52 9.27
N SER A 3 38.90 -11.17 9.98
CA SER A 3 38.81 -10.43 11.24
C SER A 3 38.91 -8.94 10.93
N VAL A 4 37.85 -8.18 11.24
CA VAL A 4 37.78 -6.74 11.01
C VAL A 4 38.16 -6.02 12.30
N VAL A 5 39.15 -5.14 12.23
CA VAL A 5 39.68 -4.41 13.40
C VAL A 5 39.27 -2.96 13.39
N SER A 6 39.04 -2.35 14.54
CA SER A 6 38.80 -0.91 14.62
C SER A 6 40.08 -0.15 14.32
N ALA A 7 40.04 0.81 13.38
CA ALA A 7 41.19 1.68 13.12
C ALA A 7 41.54 2.60 14.31
N VAL A 8 40.60 2.81 15.25
CA VAL A 8 40.78 3.69 16.41
C VAL A 8 41.31 2.94 17.63
N SER A 9 40.73 1.78 17.95
CA SER A 9 41.10 1.01 19.14
C SER A 9 42.02 -0.18 18.87
N GLY A 10 42.20 -0.59 17.61
CA GLY A 10 42.98 -1.77 17.22
C GLY A 10 42.36 -3.11 17.63
N SER A 11 41.19 -3.10 18.28
CA SER A 11 40.49 -4.31 18.72
C SER A 11 39.70 -4.96 17.59
N VAL A 12 39.59 -6.28 17.61
CA VAL A 12 38.69 -7.02 16.71
C VAL A 12 37.25 -6.61 17.00
N VAL A 13 36.56 -6.11 15.98
CA VAL A 13 35.18 -5.63 16.07
C VAL A 13 34.20 -6.74 15.66
N ALA A 14 34.56 -7.52 14.64
CA ALA A 14 33.72 -8.57 14.08
C ALA A 14 34.53 -9.57 13.26
N GLU A 15 33.98 -10.79 13.10
CA GLU A 15 34.54 -11.82 12.24
C GLU A 15 33.51 -12.26 11.19
N VAL A 16 33.87 -12.22 9.92
CA VAL A 16 32.98 -12.55 8.80
C VAL A 16 33.55 -13.73 8.01
N PRO A 17 32.74 -14.71 7.56
CA PRO A 17 33.23 -15.78 6.69
C PRO A 17 33.91 -15.24 5.43
N GLN A 18 35.04 -15.85 5.04
CA GLN A 18 35.82 -15.40 3.87
C GLN A 18 35.01 -15.42 2.58
N GLU A 19 34.05 -16.34 2.43
CA GLU A 19 33.18 -16.40 1.25
C GLU A 19 32.26 -15.18 1.11
N VAL A 20 31.84 -14.58 2.22
CA VAL A 20 30.92 -13.42 2.23
C VAL A 20 31.68 -12.10 2.12
N GLY A 21 32.89 -12.02 2.68
CA GLY A 21 33.68 -10.79 2.72
C GLY A 21 34.68 -10.60 1.58
N LYS A 22 34.52 -11.28 0.43
CA LYS A 22 35.39 -11.07 -0.75
C LYS A 22 35.23 -9.69 -1.37
N GLU A 23 34.04 -9.10 -1.30
CA GLU A 23 33.74 -7.75 -1.77
C GLU A 23 33.52 -6.81 -0.59
N VAL A 24 34.00 -5.58 -0.68
CA VAL A 24 33.86 -4.57 0.39
C VAL A 24 32.39 -4.28 0.68
N ARG A 25 31.54 -4.18 -0.35
CA ARG A 25 30.09 -3.99 -0.20
C ARG A 25 29.46 -5.11 0.63
N ALA A 26 29.75 -6.37 0.29
CA ALA A 26 29.23 -7.53 0.99
C ALA A 26 29.74 -7.60 2.44
N LEU A 27 31.02 -7.24 2.66
CA LEU A 27 31.59 -7.14 3.99
C LEU A 27 30.88 -6.08 4.84
N LYS A 28 30.69 -4.85 4.34
CA LYS A 28 29.98 -3.77 5.05
C LYS A 28 28.54 -4.16 5.42
N LYS A 29 27.84 -4.85 4.52
CA LYS A 29 26.49 -5.38 4.78
C LYS A 29 26.49 -6.46 5.87
N ALA A 30 27.45 -7.38 5.84
CA ALA A 30 27.57 -8.44 6.85
C ALA A 30 27.99 -7.90 8.24
N LEU A 31 28.73 -6.78 8.27
CA LEU A 31 29.15 -6.11 9.49
C LEU A 31 28.04 -5.29 10.13
N ALA A 32 27.15 -4.69 9.34
CA ALA A 32 26.11 -3.78 9.83
C ALA A 32 25.32 -4.29 11.05
N PRO A 33 24.78 -5.53 11.07
CA PRO A 33 24.06 -6.04 12.23
C PRO A 33 24.96 -6.32 13.44
N GLN A 34 26.26 -6.55 13.25
CA GLN A 34 27.20 -6.85 14.35
C GLN A 34 27.68 -5.57 15.05
N VAL A 35 27.88 -4.50 14.28
CA VAL A 35 28.50 -3.26 14.75
C VAL A 35 27.49 -2.14 15.05
N GLY A 36 26.23 -2.30 14.62
CA GLY A 36 25.18 -1.30 14.84
C GLY A 36 25.30 -0.04 13.96
N TYR A 37 26.11 -0.08 12.90
CA TYR A 37 26.24 1.00 11.91
C TYR A 37 25.84 0.50 10.53
N THR A 38 25.17 1.34 9.74
CA THR A 38 24.77 1.01 8.37
C THR A 38 25.96 0.95 7.41
N ARG A 39 25.79 0.31 6.24
CA ARG A 39 26.79 0.24 5.15
C ARG A 39 27.46 1.60 4.90
N PHE A 40 26.65 2.64 4.74
CA PHE A 40 27.11 4.00 4.42
C PHE A 40 27.81 4.72 5.58
N ARG A 41 27.71 4.17 6.80
CA ARG A 41 28.39 4.71 7.99
C ARG A 41 29.63 3.92 8.37
N GLN A 42 30.06 3.00 7.51
CA GLN A 42 31.26 2.20 7.64
C GLN A 42 32.23 2.53 6.51
N LYS A 43 33.43 2.97 6.87
CA LYS A 43 34.56 3.14 5.94
C LYS A 43 35.59 2.06 6.22
N ILE A 44 35.93 1.28 5.20
CA ILE A 44 36.93 0.22 5.30
C ILE A 44 38.23 0.74 4.72
N VAL A 45 39.33 0.52 5.44
CA VAL A 45 40.68 0.87 5.02
C VAL A 45 41.58 -0.36 5.04
N ASP A 46 42.58 -0.37 4.17
CA ASP A 46 43.63 -1.39 4.15
C ASP A 46 44.64 -1.18 5.32
N GLU A 47 45.62 -2.08 5.41
CA GLU A 47 46.67 -2.03 6.44
C GLU A 47 47.58 -0.79 6.30
N ALA A 48 47.58 -0.14 5.12
CA ALA A 48 48.30 1.10 4.83
C ALA A 48 47.45 2.36 5.08
N GLY A 49 46.17 2.21 5.44
CA GLY A 49 45.23 3.31 5.68
C GLY A 49 44.54 3.86 4.43
N ASN A 50 44.65 3.20 3.27
CA ASN A 50 43.94 3.60 2.05
C ASN A 50 42.49 3.13 2.11
N GLU A 51 41.57 3.99 1.65
CA GLU A 51 40.15 3.67 1.57
C GLU A 51 39.85 2.60 0.51
N LEU A 52 39.10 1.58 0.92
CA LEU A 52 38.54 0.57 0.04
C LEU A 52 37.07 0.92 -0.24
N PHE A 53 36.78 1.18 -1.52
CA PHE A 53 35.44 1.48 -2.00
C PHE A 53 34.60 0.22 -2.15
N ASP A 54 33.28 0.37 -2.23
CA ASP A 54 32.31 -0.74 -2.23
C ASP A 54 32.56 -1.77 -3.35
N ASP A 55 33.09 -1.34 -4.49
CA ASP A 55 33.34 -2.20 -5.66
C ASP A 55 34.71 -2.89 -5.62
N ALA A 56 35.52 -2.64 -4.58
CA ALA A 56 36.83 -3.26 -4.44
C ALA A 56 36.72 -4.71 -3.93
N VAL A 57 37.60 -5.57 -4.46
CA VAL A 57 37.85 -6.90 -3.93
C VAL A 57 38.78 -6.78 -2.74
N LEU A 58 38.46 -7.48 -1.65
CA LEU A 58 39.29 -7.53 -0.45
C LEU A 58 40.47 -8.48 -0.66
N ASP A 59 41.65 -7.89 -0.90
CA ASP A 59 42.92 -8.62 -1.01
C ASP A 59 43.73 -8.60 0.30
N CYS A 60 43.27 -7.87 1.34
CA CYS A 60 43.98 -7.71 2.60
C CYS A 60 43.58 -8.73 3.67
N THR A 61 44.54 -9.09 4.52
CA THR A 61 44.37 -10.08 5.60
C THR A 61 43.63 -9.54 6.81
N SER A 62 43.77 -8.25 7.11
CA SER A 62 43.15 -7.60 8.28
C SER A 62 42.63 -6.19 7.96
N PRO A 63 41.47 -6.06 7.29
CA PRO A 63 40.87 -4.76 7.00
C PRO A 63 40.51 -4.01 8.29
N GLN A 64 40.74 -2.69 8.30
CA GLN A 64 40.34 -1.84 9.42
C GLN A 64 39.04 -1.09 9.12
N ILE A 65 38.21 -0.87 10.13
CA ILE A 65 36.93 -0.15 10.02
C ILE A 65 36.96 1.18 10.77
N ILE A 66 36.41 2.20 10.12
CA ILE A 66 36.16 3.54 10.65
C ILE A 66 34.65 3.79 10.63
N PHE A 67 34.09 4.19 11.77
CA PHE A 67 32.67 4.54 11.89
C PHE A 67 32.46 6.04 11.68
N LEU A 68 31.52 6.40 10.81
CA LEU A 68 31.22 7.79 10.50
C LEU A 68 30.01 8.30 11.32
N PRO A 69 30.18 9.28 12.23
CA PRO A 69 29.06 9.95 12.91
C PRO A 69 28.19 10.70 11.89
N LEU A 70 26.88 10.84 12.16
CA LEU A 70 26.01 11.66 11.30
C LEU A 70 26.50 13.11 11.36
N CYS A 71 26.54 13.75 10.19
CA CYS A 71 26.87 15.16 10.12
C CYS A 71 25.78 15.98 10.82
N SER A 72 26.17 16.95 11.65
CA SER A 72 25.24 17.81 12.38
C SER A 72 24.60 18.89 11.52
N SER A 73 25.00 19.01 10.24
CA SER A 73 24.52 20.03 9.32
C SER A 73 23.36 19.52 8.46
N ASP A 74 22.24 20.23 8.50
CA ASP A 74 21.07 19.94 7.67
C ASP A 74 21.28 20.22 6.17
N VAL A 75 22.39 20.87 5.78
CA VAL A 75 22.64 21.28 4.38
C VAL A 75 22.71 20.05 3.47
N GLU A 76 23.46 19.03 3.86
CA GLU A 76 23.59 17.81 3.04
C GLU A 76 22.30 16.98 3.06
N GLY A 77 21.57 16.97 4.18
CA GLY A 77 20.24 16.34 4.23
C GLY A 77 19.25 17.00 3.26
N LYS A 78 19.28 18.33 3.14
CA LYS A 78 18.47 19.06 2.15
C LYS A 78 18.90 18.74 0.71
N ARG A 79 20.19 18.57 0.46
CA ARG A 79 20.72 18.14 -0.85
C ARG A 79 20.26 16.73 -1.20
N LEU A 80 20.23 15.81 -0.23
CA LEU A 80 19.71 14.45 -0.40
C LEU A 80 18.21 14.46 -0.75
N LEU A 81 17.43 15.28 -0.04
CA LEU A 81 16.01 15.51 -0.32
C LEU A 81 15.79 15.98 -1.77
N LEU A 82 16.56 16.97 -2.22
CA LEU A 82 16.50 17.49 -3.58
C LEU A 82 17.00 16.47 -4.62
N ALA A 83 18.01 15.67 -4.31
CA ALA A 83 18.51 14.62 -5.19
C ALA A 83 17.45 13.54 -5.44
N CYS A 84 16.72 13.13 -4.40
CA CYS A 84 15.59 12.20 -4.53
C CYS A 84 14.43 12.84 -5.31
N GLN A 85 14.19 14.14 -5.14
CA GLN A 85 13.20 14.88 -5.91
C GLN A 85 13.54 15.02 -7.40
N ASN A 86 14.82 14.98 -7.77
CA ASN A 86 15.30 15.21 -9.14
C ASN A 86 15.85 13.93 -9.83
N GLU A 87 15.56 12.74 -9.30
CA GLU A 87 15.84 11.43 -9.94
C GLU A 87 17.33 11.13 -10.20
N SER A 88 18.24 11.57 -9.34
CA SER A 88 19.65 11.28 -9.50
C SER A 88 20.11 10.18 -8.54
N GLY A 89 19.87 8.91 -8.87
CA GLY A 89 20.27 7.75 -8.06
C GLY A 89 21.76 7.73 -7.73
N ALA A 90 22.61 8.00 -8.73
CA ALA A 90 24.06 8.16 -8.52
C ALA A 90 24.39 9.27 -7.53
N LYS A 91 23.64 10.39 -7.54
CA LYS A 91 23.84 11.48 -6.58
C LYS A 91 23.35 11.11 -5.19
N VAL A 92 22.27 10.34 -5.08
CA VAL A 92 21.77 9.80 -3.82
C VAL A 92 22.86 8.92 -3.18
N GLU A 93 23.45 7.99 -3.93
CA GLU A 93 24.54 7.15 -3.42
C GLU A 93 25.77 7.97 -3.00
N GLU A 94 26.21 8.91 -3.84
CA GLU A 94 27.33 9.82 -3.52
C GLU A 94 27.10 10.60 -2.22
N LEU A 95 25.88 11.10 -1.99
CA LEU A 95 25.53 11.85 -0.79
C LEU A 95 25.44 10.94 0.44
N LEU A 96 24.92 9.71 0.30
CA LEU A 96 24.83 8.78 1.43
C LEU A 96 26.21 8.39 1.98
N CYS A 97 27.23 8.30 1.13
CA CYS A 97 28.63 8.10 1.54
C CYS A 97 29.21 9.23 2.42
N GLN A 98 28.56 10.40 2.49
CA GLN A 98 29.03 11.57 3.25
C GLN A 98 28.45 11.65 4.67
N ALA A 99 27.91 10.55 5.19
CA ALA A 99 27.29 10.45 6.53
C ALA A 99 26.10 11.43 6.73
N VAL A 100 25.25 11.52 5.70
CA VAL A 100 24.04 12.35 5.68
C VAL A 100 22.91 11.67 6.44
N ASN A 101 22.04 12.46 7.08
CA ASN A 101 20.81 11.95 7.69
C ASN A 101 19.76 11.63 6.60
N PRO A 102 19.40 10.36 6.37
CA PRO A 102 18.43 9.98 5.35
C PRO A 102 16.96 10.28 5.75
N ASN A 103 16.73 10.69 7.00
CA ASN A 103 15.40 10.92 7.57
C ASN A 103 15.03 12.40 7.72
N LEU A 104 15.87 13.31 7.20
CA LEU A 104 15.54 14.74 7.22
C LEU A 104 14.25 14.96 6.42
N SER A 105 13.27 15.64 7.01
CA SER A 105 12.02 15.99 6.33
C SER A 105 11.98 17.46 5.93
N ASN A 106 11.23 17.78 4.87
CA ASN A 106 10.90 19.16 4.53
C ASN A 106 9.77 19.72 5.41
N THR A 107 9.29 20.92 5.08
CA THR A 107 8.19 21.61 5.79
C THR A 107 6.84 20.91 5.66
N GLU A 108 6.69 19.93 4.78
CA GLU A 108 5.48 19.12 4.59
C GLU A 108 5.65 17.71 5.18
N GLY A 109 6.75 17.46 5.89
CA GLY A 109 7.06 16.13 6.46
C GLY A 109 7.61 15.12 5.45
N TRP A 110 7.88 15.51 4.21
CA TRP A 110 8.43 14.61 3.19
C TRP A 110 9.90 14.32 3.45
N THR A 111 10.23 13.04 3.54
CA THR A 111 11.61 12.54 3.62
C THR A 111 12.13 12.13 2.23
N PRO A 112 13.45 11.92 2.07
CA PRO A 112 14.02 11.30 0.87
C PRO A 112 13.29 10.02 0.44
N LEU A 113 12.89 9.18 1.40
CA LEU A 113 12.20 7.92 1.13
C LEU A 113 10.78 8.12 0.57
N HIS A 114 10.07 9.20 0.93
CA HIS A 114 8.79 9.51 0.30
C HIS A 114 8.95 9.90 -1.18
N TRP A 115 10.03 10.60 -1.52
CA TRP A 115 10.30 11.00 -2.91
C TRP A 115 10.76 9.82 -3.77
N SER A 116 11.58 8.91 -3.22
CA SER A 116 12.10 7.78 -3.99
C SER A 116 10.98 6.88 -4.50
N VAL A 117 9.95 6.63 -3.68
CA VAL A 117 8.88 5.66 -3.98
C VAL A 117 7.82 6.16 -4.97
N GLN A 118 7.76 7.47 -5.26
CA GLN A 118 6.72 8.05 -6.14
C GLN A 118 7.10 8.05 -7.64
N ARG A 119 8.34 7.69 -7.97
CA ARG A 119 8.95 7.87 -9.30
C ARG A 119 8.93 6.61 -10.15
N SER A 120 9.31 6.71 -11.43
CA SER A 120 9.31 5.57 -12.37
C SER A 120 10.04 4.34 -11.84
N ALA A 121 9.54 3.17 -12.24
CA ALA A 121 9.83 1.89 -11.60
C ALA A 121 11.31 1.46 -11.51
N PRO A 122 12.23 1.75 -12.46
CA PRO A 122 13.62 1.32 -12.29
C PRO A 122 14.39 2.20 -11.30
N GLU A 123 14.30 3.53 -11.40
CA GLU A 123 15.04 4.46 -10.55
C GLU A 123 14.49 4.48 -9.11
N SER A 124 13.17 4.27 -8.97
CA SER A 124 12.47 4.22 -7.68
C SER A 124 12.97 3.07 -6.81
N LEU A 125 13.18 1.87 -7.38
CA LEU A 125 13.65 0.71 -6.64
C LEU A 125 15.08 0.88 -6.14
N GLU A 126 15.98 1.36 -7.00
CA GLU A 126 17.38 1.59 -6.64
C GLU A 126 17.50 2.65 -5.54
N CYS A 127 16.88 3.83 -5.71
CA CYS A 127 16.93 4.89 -4.70
C CYS A 127 16.32 4.44 -3.37
N THR A 128 15.20 3.71 -3.41
CA THR A 128 14.54 3.20 -2.20
C THR A 128 15.45 2.20 -1.48
N SER A 129 16.11 1.29 -2.22
CA SER A 129 17.07 0.33 -1.66
C SER A 129 18.24 1.03 -0.97
N LEU A 130 18.87 2.00 -1.64
CA LEU A 130 19.99 2.77 -1.08
C LEU A 130 19.57 3.51 0.20
N LEU A 131 18.39 4.13 0.23
CA LEU A 131 17.89 4.84 1.40
C LEU A 131 17.61 3.89 2.58
N LEU A 132 16.99 2.73 2.33
CA LEU A 132 16.73 1.73 3.37
C LEU A 132 18.04 1.14 3.93
N GLU A 133 19.03 0.87 3.06
CA GLU A 133 20.37 0.48 3.47
C GLU A 133 21.08 1.56 4.32
N ALA A 134 20.72 2.84 4.13
CA ALA A 134 21.17 3.95 4.95
C ALA A 134 20.41 4.12 6.27
N ALA A 135 19.47 3.22 6.60
CA ALA A 135 18.53 3.32 7.73
C ALA A 135 17.54 4.49 7.61
N ALA A 136 17.01 4.71 6.41
CA ALA A 136 15.79 5.48 6.26
C ALA A 136 14.62 4.80 7.01
N MET A 137 13.82 5.58 7.71
CA MET A 137 12.67 5.12 8.47
C MET A 137 11.52 4.81 7.51
N ALA A 138 11.21 3.51 7.37
CA ALA A 138 10.18 3.03 6.45
C ALA A 138 8.75 3.51 6.79
N ASP A 139 8.51 3.87 8.05
CA ASP A 139 7.20 4.25 8.60
C ASP A 139 7.04 5.73 8.93
N GLN A 140 8.04 6.56 8.64
CA GLN A 140 7.88 8.00 8.86
C GLN A 140 6.79 8.52 7.93
N ALA A 141 5.73 9.09 8.51
CA ALA A 141 4.62 9.66 7.74
C ALA A 141 4.85 11.15 7.48
N HIS A 142 4.38 11.66 6.34
CA HIS A 142 4.32 13.09 6.08
C HIS A 142 3.06 13.72 6.70
N HIS A 143 2.83 15.02 6.48
CA HIS A 143 1.80 15.80 7.20
C HIS A 143 0.35 15.30 7.10
N VAL A 144 0.00 14.48 6.09
CA VAL A 144 -1.34 13.87 6.00
C VAL A 144 -1.40 12.44 6.52
N GLY A 145 -0.31 11.92 7.09
CA GLY A 145 -0.24 10.57 7.63
C GLY A 145 0.10 9.48 6.60
N GLU A 146 0.35 9.83 5.34
CA GLU A 146 0.82 8.85 4.35
C GLU A 146 2.30 8.51 4.61
N THR A 147 2.57 7.22 4.73
CA THR A 147 3.94 6.64 4.79
C THR A 147 4.48 6.39 3.37
N PRO A 148 5.79 6.11 3.20
CA PRO A 148 6.35 5.67 1.92
C PRO A 148 5.58 4.49 1.29
N LEU A 149 5.05 3.57 2.11
CA LEU A 149 4.23 2.46 1.61
C LEU A 149 2.92 2.93 0.95
N HIS A 150 2.26 3.97 1.48
CA HIS A 150 1.07 4.54 0.85
C HIS A 150 1.39 5.10 -0.53
N LEU A 151 2.50 5.83 -0.65
CA LEU A 151 2.92 6.46 -1.90
C LEU A 151 3.38 5.42 -2.93
N ALA A 152 4.13 4.40 -2.52
CA ALA A 152 4.54 3.29 -3.39
C ALA A 152 3.32 2.56 -3.96
N VAL A 153 2.30 2.33 -3.12
CA VAL A 153 1.02 1.76 -3.54
C VAL A 153 0.26 2.69 -4.45
N ALA A 154 0.20 3.99 -4.16
CA ALA A 154 -0.48 4.95 -5.04
C ALA A 154 0.14 4.99 -6.44
N ALA A 155 1.46 4.83 -6.53
CA ALA A 155 2.22 4.80 -7.78
C ALA A 155 2.17 3.43 -8.50
N GLY A 156 1.77 2.36 -7.81
CA GLY A 156 1.62 1.02 -8.39
C GLY A 156 2.92 0.22 -8.47
N HIS A 157 3.89 0.48 -7.59
CA HIS A 157 5.22 -0.14 -7.66
C HIS A 157 5.33 -1.37 -6.77
N ALA A 158 4.89 -2.52 -7.29
CA ALA A 158 4.86 -3.79 -6.56
C ALA A 158 6.22 -4.19 -5.97
N GLU A 159 7.32 -4.05 -6.72
CA GLU A 159 8.66 -4.38 -6.23
C GLU A 159 9.13 -3.47 -5.10
N VAL A 160 8.81 -2.18 -5.18
CA VAL A 160 9.11 -1.21 -4.11
C VAL A 160 8.29 -1.53 -2.85
N ILE A 161 7.04 -1.97 -3.02
CA ILE A 161 6.20 -2.42 -1.90
C ILE A 161 6.83 -3.64 -1.21
N ARG A 162 7.28 -4.65 -1.96
CA ARG A 162 7.95 -5.83 -1.38
C ARG A 162 9.17 -5.41 -0.57
N LEU A 163 10.03 -4.56 -1.14
CA LEU A 163 11.23 -4.06 -0.48
C LEU A 163 10.92 -3.29 0.82
N LEU A 164 9.90 -2.42 0.81
CA LEU A 164 9.47 -1.69 2.01
C LEU A 164 8.96 -2.64 3.11
N LEU A 165 8.16 -3.64 2.74
CA LEU A 165 7.64 -4.63 3.68
C LEU A 165 8.75 -5.52 4.27
N GLU A 166 9.71 -5.95 3.45
CA GLU A 166 10.91 -6.66 3.90
C GLU A 166 11.76 -5.83 4.86
N SER A 167 11.73 -4.50 4.69
CA SER A 167 12.43 -3.54 5.55
C SER A 167 11.61 -3.12 6.78
N GLY A 168 10.49 -3.78 7.05
CA GLY A 168 9.70 -3.59 8.26
C GLY A 168 8.67 -2.45 8.19
N ALA A 169 8.30 -1.97 7.01
CA ALA A 169 7.21 -1.01 6.87
C ALA A 169 5.88 -1.59 7.40
N SER A 170 5.14 -0.77 8.13
CA SER A 170 3.82 -1.08 8.66
C SER A 170 2.79 -1.22 7.54
N LEU A 171 2.41 -2.47 7.28
CA LEU A 171 1.46 -2.87 6.24
C LEU A 171 0.08 -2.19 6.36
N ASN A 172 -0.34 -1.88 7.59
CA ASN A 172 -1.69 -1.44 7.92
C ASN A 172 -1.74 -0.03 8.54
N ALA A 173 -0.68 0.76 8.40
CA ALA A 173 -0.68 2.14 8.88
C ALA A 173 -1.85 2.93 8.25
N PRO A 174 -2.72 3.58 9.04
CA PRO A 174 -3.76 4.46 8.51
C PRO A 174 -3.22 5.89 8.32
N GLU A 175 -3.54 6.52 7.19
CA GLU A 175 -3.34 7.96 7.02
C GLU A 175 -4.32 8.78 7.89
N TRP A 176 -4.02 10.06 8.12
CA TRP A 176 -4.67 10.85 9.18
C TRP A 176 -5.95 11.56 8.76
N VAL A 177 -6.27 11.61 7.46
CA VAL A 177 -7.42 12.35 6.90
C VAL A 177 -8.70 11.52 6.94
N ASP A 178 -8.68 10.28 6.43
CA ASP A 178 -9.84 9.37 6.41
C ASP A 178 -9.50 8.00 7.04
N GLY A 179 -8.30 7.77 7.54
CA GLY A 179 -7.91 6.45 8.06
C GLY A 179 -7.72 5.40 6.97
N GLN A 180 -7.43 5.82 5.72
CA GLN A 180 -7.14 4.89 4.64
C GLN A 180 -5.81 4.18 4.89
N THR A 181 -5.80 2.86 4.66
CA THR A 181 -4.58 2.02 4.68
C THR A 181 -4.03 1.88 3.26
N PRO A 182 -2.80 1.35 3.08
CA PRO A 182 -2.26 1.09 1.75
C PRO A 182 -3.19 0.22 0.87
N LEU A 183 -3.90 -0.75 1.46
CA LEU A 183 -4.85 -1.58 0.71
C LEU A 183 -6.06 -0.79 0.17
N HIS A 184 -6.50 0.28 0.85
CA HIS A 184 -7.52 1.19 0.32
C HIS A 184 -7.01 1.93 -0.91
N TYR A 185 -5.77 2.43 -0.88
CA TYR A 185 -5.13 3.13 -2.00
C TYR A 185 -5.00 2.21 -3.22
N ALA A 186 -4.52 0.97 -3.05
CA ALA A 186 -4.42 -0.01 -4.13
C ALA A 186 -5.78 -0.27 -4.77
N SER A 187 -6.80 -0.47 -3.92
CA SER A 187 -8.17 -0.75 -4.32
C SER A 187 -8.85 0.43 -5.02
N TRP A 188 -8.53 1.66 -4.66
CA TRP A 188 -9.03 2.85 -5.32
C TRP A 188 -8.34 3.12 -6.66
N ARG A 189 -7.01 2.93 -6.72
CA ARG A 189 -6.20 3.23 -7.90
C ARG A 189 -6.31 2.17 -8.99
N GLY A 190 -6.74 0.95 -8.67
CA GLY A 190 -6.86 -0.13 -9.66
C GLY A 190 -5.58 -0.95 -9.82
N HIS A 191 -4.67 -0.90 -8.85
CA HIS A 191 -3.39 -1.60 -8.92
C HIS A 191 -3.53 -3.03 -8.40
N ALA A 192 -4.04 -3.92 -9.25
CA ALA A 192 -4.35 -5.30 -8.87
C ALA A 192 -3.13 -6.09 -8.35
N GLU A 193 -1.95 -5.88 -8.93
CA GLU A 193 -0.72 -6.50 -8.44
C GLU A 193 -0.38 -6.03 -7.01
N CYS A 194 -0.50 -4.74 -6.73
CA CYS A 194 -0.30 -4.20 -5.38
C CYS A 194 -1.31 -4.79 -4.38
N VAL A 195 -2.57 -4.96 -4.79
CA VAL A 195 -3.58 -5.65 -3.96
C VAL A 195 -3.14 -7.07 -3.62
N GLN A 196 -2.65 -7.84 -4.59
CA GLN A 196 -2.16 -9.20 -4.34
C GLN A 196 -1.00 -9.20 -3.34
N VAL A 197 0.03 -8.38 -3.56
CA VAL A 197 1.18 -8.28 -2.64
C VAL A 197 0.76 -7.94 -1.22
N LEU A 198 -0.12 -6.96 -1.05
CA LEU A 198 -0.59 -6.54 0.27
C LEU A 198 -1.43 -7.62 0.95
N LEU A 199 -2.30 -8.32 0.22
CA LEU A 199 -3.12 -9.40 0.77
C LEU A 199 -2.29 -10.64 1.13
N GLU A 200 -1.30 -10.98 0.32
CA GLU A 200 -0.33 -12.05 0.60
C GLU A 200 0.52 -11.73 1.84
N ALA A 201 0.86 -10.45 2.04
CA ALA A 201 1.55 -9.97 3.25
C ALA A 201 0.65 -9.90 4.50
N GLY A 202 -0.66 -10.18 4.38
CA GLY A 202 -1.59 -10.19 5.52
C GLY A 202 -2.26 -8.85 5.83
N ALA A 203 -2.45 -7.99 4.82
CA ALA A 203 -3.14 -6.72 5.01
C ALA A 203 -4.57 -6.93 5.54
N TYR A 204 -5.04 -6.00 6.37
CA TYR A 204 -6.39 -6.01 6.90
C TYR A 204 -7.39 -5.69 5.79
N LYS A 205 -7.87 -6.74 5.13
CA LYS A 205 -8.83 -6.68 4.01
C LYS A 205 -10.16 -5.98 4.34
N ASP A 206 -10.54 -5.96 5.61
CA ASP A 206 -11.78 -5.36 6.12
C ASP A 206 -11.52 -4.08 6.94
N ALA A 207 -10.32 -3.50 6.84
CA ALA A 207 -10.04 -2.19 7.43
C ALA A 207 -11.08 -1.17 6.94
N ALA A 208 -11.54 -0.30 7.84
CA ALA A 208 -12.58 0.66 7.55
C ALA A 208 -12.08 2.08 7.78
N THR A 209 -12.34 2.97 6.82
CA THR A 209 -12.08 4.41 6.97
C THR A 209 -13.01 5.03 8.02
N THR A 210 -12.80 6.31 8.34
CA THR A 210 -13.72 7.06 9.23
C THR A 210 -15.15 7.06 8.70
N GLY A 211 -15.32 7.01 7.37
CA GLY A 211 -16.60 6.87 6.69
C GLY A 211 -17.19 5.45 6.67
N GLY A 212 -16.50 4.46 7.25
CA GLY A 212 -16.87 3.05 7.21
C GLY A 212 -16.67 2.40 5.83
N LYS A 213 -15.82 2.97 4.97
CA LYS A 213 -15.54 2.39 3.64
C LYS A 213 -14.40 1.39 3.76
N THR A 214 -14.57 0.22 3.17
CA THR A 214 -13.54 -0.83 3.10
C THR A 214 -12.79 -0.77 1.75
N PRO A 215 -11.65 -1.49 1.60
CA PRO A 215 -11.02 -1.66 0.30
C PRO A 215 -11.97 -2.21 -0.77
N LEU A 216 -12.83 -3.18 -0.40
CA LEU A 216 -13.86 -3.73 -1.29
C LEU A 216 -14.83 -2.64 -1.78
N TYR A 217 -15.27 -1.76 -0.86
CA TYR A 217 -16.14 -0.64 -1.23
C TYR A 217 -15.45 0.30 -2.24
N PHE A 218 -14.18 0.64 -2.05
CA PHE A 218 -13.45 1.49 -3.00
C PHE A 218 -13.23 0.83 -4.37
N ALA A 219 -12.90 -0.47 -4.40
CA ALA A 219 -12.76 -1.23 -5.64
C ALA A 219 -14.08 -1.24 -6.44
N VAL A 220 -15.21 -1.47 -5.76
CA VAL A 220 -16.54 -1.41 -6.38
C VAL A 220 -16.87 0.01 -6.84
N GLN A 221 -16.60 1.01 -6.00
CA GLN A 221 -16.82 2.42 -6.31
C GLN A 221 -16.07 2.85 -7.58
N ARG A 222 -14.90 2.26 -7.84
CA ARG A 222 -14.07 2.56 -9.00
C ARG A 222 -14.25 1.61 -10.17
N GLY A 223 -15.01 0.52 -10.02
CA GLY A 223 -15.31 -0.40 -11.10
C GLY A 223 -14.26 -1.49 -11.32
N HIS A 224 -13.33 -1.70 -10.38
CA HIS A 224 -12.20 -2.61 -10.54
C HIS A 224 -12.58 -4.06 -10.22
N VAL A 225 -13.12 -4.76 -11.22
CA VAL A 225 -13.69 -6.12 -11.08
C VAL A 225 -12.64 -7.15 -10.63
N ASP A 226 -11.44 -7.06 -11.18
CA ASP A 226 -10.30 -7.91 -10.84
C ASP A 226 -9.91 -7.81 -9.37
N ILE A 227 -9.84 -6.58 -8.84
CA ILE A 227 -9.59 -6.32 -7.42
C ILE A 227 -10.74 -6.83 -6.54
N VAL A 228 -11.99 -6.61 -6.96
CA VAL A 228 -13.16 -7.16 -6.25
C VAL A 228 -13.06 -8.68 -6.15
N ARG A 229 -12.76 -9.37 -7.25
CA ARG A 229 -12.58 -10.84 -7.25
C ARG A 229 -11.42 -11.26 -6.35
N ALA A 230 -10.31 -10.52 -6.35
CA ALA A 230 -9.17 -10.79 -5.47
C ALA A 230 -9.55 -10.66 -3.98
N LEU A 231 -10.20 -9.57 -3.58
CA LEU A 231 -10.64 -9.35 -2.20
C LEU A 231 -11.63 -10.43 -1.73
N ILE A 232 -12.58 -10.83 -2.60
CA ILE A 232 -13.52 -11.92 -2.32
C ILE A 232 -12.78 -13.24 -2.13
N LYS A 233 -11.83 -13.56 -3.02
CA LYS A 233 -11.02 -14.78 -2.92
C LYS A 233 -10.22 -14.86 -1.62
N HIS A 234 -9.76 -13.72 -1.10
CA HIS A 234 -9.07 -13.61 0.19
C HIS A 234 -10.04 -13.47 1.39
N GLY A 235 -11.35 -13.61 1.16
CA GLY A 235 -12.39 -13.68 2.19
C GLY A 235 -12.79 -12.32 2.79
N ALA A 236 -12.70 -11.23 2.04
CA ALA A 236 -13.17 -9.92 2.51
C ALA A 236 -14.68 -9.96 2.80
N SER A 237 -15.09 -9.29 3.88
CA SER A 237 -16.48 -9.13 4.27
C SER A 237 -17.24 -8.31 3.22
N LEU A 238 -18.32 -8.90 2.69
CA LEU A 238 -19.13 -8.31 1.62
C LEU A 238 -20.14 -7.28 2.13
N ASP A 239 -20.49 -7.39 3.41
CA ASP A 239 -21.65 -6.75 4.01
C ASP A 239 -21.27 -5.66 5.03
N GLU A 240 -20.00 -5.25 5.05
CA GLU A 240 -19.57 -4.05 5.77
C GLU A 240 -20.31 -2.81 5.25
N THR A 241 -20.63 -1.92 6.18
CA THR A 241 -21.45 -0.75 5.87
C THR A 241 -20.73 0.55 6.14
N THR A 242 -20.83 1.47 5.20
CA THR A 242 -20.46 2.88 5.41
C THR A 242 -21.31 3.54 6.50
N MET A 243 -20.97 4.76 6.90
CA MET A 243 -21.78 5.57 7.81
C MET A 243 -23.23 5.79 7.34
N ARG A 244 -23.55 5.61 6.06
CA ARG A 244 -24.93 5.68 5.55
C ARG A 244 -25.67 4.33 5.59
N GLY A 245 -25.02 3.28 6.08
CA GLY A 245 -25.52 1.91 6.04
C GLY A 245 -25.36 1.24 4.66
N ALA A 246 -24.65 1.87 3.71
CA ALA A 246 -24.50 1.32 2.37
C ALA A 246 -23.37 0.28 2.35
N THR A 247 -23.66 -0.88 1.77
CA THR A 247 -22.69 -1.95 1.47
C THR A 247 -22.07 -1.78 0.08
N ALA A 248 -21.06 -2.58 -0.25
CA ALA A 248 -20.49 -2.65 -1.59
C ALA A 248 -21.55 -2.98 -2.66
N LEU A 249 -22.51 -3.87 -2.35
CA LEU A 249 -23.61 -4.18 -3.27
C LEU A 249 -24.47 -2.95 -3.59
N HIS A 250 -24.81 -2.13 -2.58
CA HIS A 250 -25.57 -0.89 -2.82
C HIS A 250 -24.83 0.06 -3.77
N GLU A 251 -23.51 0.20 -3.63
CA GLU A 251 -22.69 1.03 -4.51
C GLU A 251 -22.63 0.46 -5.94
N ALA A 252 -22.45 -0.85 -6.11
CA ALA A 252 -22.46 -1.51 -7.42
C ALA A 252 -23.77 -1.29 -8.16
N VAL A 253 -24.90 -1.43 -7.44
CA VAL A 253 -26.23 -1.20 -7.99
C VAL A 253 -26.47 0.26 -8.34
N SER A 254 -26.12 1.21 -7.46
CA SER A 254 -26.29 2.64 -7.70
C SER A 254 -25.49 3.15 -8.91
N ARG A 255 -24.43 2.43 -9.30
CA ARG A 255 -23.62 2.73 -10.49
C ARG A 255 -24.13 2.02 -11.75
N GLY A 256 -25.12 1.14 -11.63
CA GLY A 256 -25.60 0.31 -12.74
C GLY A 256 -24.56 -0.69 -13.24
N ASN A 257 -23.58 -1.08 -12.41
CA ASN A 257 -22.56 -2.05 -12.82
C ASN A 257 -23.08 -3.48 -12.62
N ASP A 258 -23.69 -4.01 -13.68
CA ASP A 258 -24.27 -5.36 -13.71
C ASP A 258 -23.26 -6.44 -13.34
N GLU A 259 -22.02 -6.33 -13.84
CA GLU A 259 -20.98 -7.32 -13.58
C GLU A 259 -20.59 -7.35 -12.10
N LEU A 260 -20.33 -6.20 -11.49
CA LEU A 260 -19.98 -6.12 -10.07
C LEU A 260 -21.13 -6.54 -9.17
N ALA A 261 -22.35 -6.12 -9.49
CA ALA A 261 -23.54 -6.54 -8.74
C ALA A 261 -23.70 -8.06 -8.82
N CYS A 262 -23.56 -8.65 -10.01
CA CYS A 262 -23.62 -10.10 -10.19
C CYS A 262 -22.51 -10.81 -9.41
N CYS A 263 -21.26 -10.31 -9.46
CA CYS A 263 -20.13 -10.88 -8.71
C CYS A 263 -20.40 -10.91 -7.20
N LEU A 264 -20.88 -9.80 -6.62
CA LEU A 264 -21.15 -9.69 -5.19
C LEU A 264 -22.32 -10.58 -4.75
N VAL A 265 -23.35 -10.68 -5.58
CA VAL A 265 -24.52 -11.53 -5.30
C VAL A 265 -24.15 -13.02 -5.40
N GLN A 266 -23.35 -13.40 -6.40
CA GLN A 266 -22.81 -14.77 -6.53
C GLN A 266 -21.90 -15.15 -5.38
N ALA A 267 -21.16 -14.19 -4.83
CA ALA A 267 -20.36 -14.36 -3.62
C ALA A 267 -21.18 -14.40 -2.32
N GLN A 268 -22.51 -14.45 -2.41
CA GLN A 268 -23.45 -14.55 -1.29
C GLN A 268 -23.50 -13.32 -0.37
N SER A 269 -23.31 -12.10 -0.92
CA SER A 269 -23.62 -10.87 -0.17
C SER A 269 -25.11 -10.80 0.21
N ASP A 270 -25.42 -10.17 1.36
CA ASP A 270 -26.78 -10.01 1.84
C ASP A 270 -27.57 -9.02 0.96
N VAL A 271 -28.32 -9.57 0.00
CA VAL A 271 -29.18 -8.82 -0.93
C VAL A 271 -30.31 -8.05 -0.25
N ASN A 272 -30.64 -8.40 1.01
CA ASN A 272 -31.74 -7.82 1.78
C ASN A 272 -31.29 -6.83 2.85
N LYS A 273 -29.97 -6.64 2.98
CA LYS A 273 -29.39 -5.62 3.85
C LYS A 273 -29.90 -4.26 3.42
N ALA A 274 -30.40 -3.50 4.38
CA ALA A 274 -30.93 -2.17 4.16
C ALA A 274 -29.95 -1.11 4.67
N ARG A 275 -29.87 -0.01 3.93
CA ARG A 275 -29.24 1.24 4.38
C ARG A 275 -29.99 1.85 5.56
N ARG A 276 -29.43 2.91 6.15
CA ARG A 276 -30.07 3.65 7.25
C ARG A 276 -31.43 4.28 6.89
N ASP A 277 -31.67 4.56 5.61
CA ASP A 277 -32.94 5.06 5.08
C ASP A 277 -33.94 3.92 4.73
N GLY A 278 -33.57 2.66 4.98
CA GLY A 278 -34.37 1.47 4.67
C GLY A 278 -34.29 1.01 3.22
N LEU A 279 -33.49 1.67 2.36
CA LEU A 279 -33.30 1.23 0.98
C LEU A 279 -32.44 -0.04 0.92
N THR A 280 -32.93 -1.07 0.24
CA THR A 280 -32.14 -2.25 -0.15
C THR A 280 -31.57 -2.09 -1.56
N ALA A 281 -30.66 -2.98 -1.97
CA ALA A 281 -30.18 -3.05 -3.34
C ALA A 281 -31.32 -3.14 -4.37
N LEU A 282 -32.40 -3.87 -4.07
CA LEU A 282 -33.54 -4.00 -4.97
C LEU A 282 -34.31 -2.69 -5.14
N HIS A 283 -34.43 -1.87 -4.09
CA HIS A 283 -35.04 -0.55 -4.18
C HIS A 283 -34.25 0.37 -5.12
N LEU A 284 -32.93 0.37 -5.00
CA LEU A 284 -32.04 1.17 -5.85
C LEU A 284 -32.14 0.71 -7.31
N ALA A 285 -31.99 -0.60 -7.57
CA ALA A 285 -32.08 -1.16 -8.92
C ALA A 285 -33.42 -0.86 -9.60
N ALA A 286 -34.51 -0.90 -8.83
CA ALA A 286 -35.85 -0.61 -9.31
C ALA A 286 -36.09 0.88 -9.57
N SER A 287 -35.55 1.76 -8.72
CA SER A 287 -35.63 3.22 -8.87
C SER A 287 -34.79 3.74 -10.04
N ASP A 288 -33.63 3.12 -10.29
CA ASP A 288 -32.64 3.64 -11.24
C ASP A 288 -32.70 2.94 -12.61
N GLY A 289 -33.60 1.96 -12.78
CA GLY A 289 -33.88 1.36 -14.08
C GLY A 289 -33.00 0.14 -14.45
N HIS A 290 -32.32 -0.48 -13.48
CA HIS A 290 -31.36 -1.56 -13.72
C HIS A 290 -32.01 -2.95 -13.77
N ILE A 291 -32.68 -3.28 -14.88
CA ILE A 291 -33.44 -4.53 -15.04
C ILE A 291 -32.61 -5.81 -14.86
N GLN A 292 -31.35 -5.84 -15.32
CA GLN A 292 -30.50 -7.05 -15.19
C GLN A 292 -30.09 -7.28 -13.74
N ILE A 293 -29.80 -6.21 -13.00
CA ILE A 293 -29.58 -6.26 -11.55
C ILE A 293 -30.85 -6.72 -10.82
N VAL A 294 -32.02 -6.18 -11.16
CA VAL A 294 -33.31 -6.62 -10.55
C VAL A 294 -33.51 -8.13 -10.73
N ARG A 295 -33.30 -8.64 -11.95
CA ARG A 295 -33.38 -10.08 -12.23
C ARG A 295 -32.42 -10.89 -11.37
N SER A 296 -31.17 -10.44 -11.28
CA SER A 296 -30.13 -11.09 -10.49
C SER A 296 -30.48 -11.09 -9.01
N LEU A 297 -30.89 -9.95 -8.44
CA LEU A 297 -31.29 -9.85 -7.03
C LEU A 297 -32.48 -10.76 -6.69
N LEU A 298 -33.51 -10.81 -7.54
CA LEU A 298 -34.66 -11.68 -7.32
C LEU A 298 -34.32 -13.17 -7.40
N LYS A 299 -33.40 -13.56 -8.29
CA LYS A 299 -32.88 -14.93 -8.36
C LYS A 299 -32.23 -15.35 -7.04
N PHE A 300 -31.62 -14.42 -6.31
CA PHE A 300 -30.99 -14.65 -5.02
C PHE A 300 -31.89 -14.25 -3.83
N LYS A 301 -33.23 -14.32 -4.02
CA LYS A 301 -34.25 -14.15 -2.96
C LYS A 301 -34.25 -12.75 -2.31
N ALA A 302 -34.01 -11.70 -3.09
CA ALA A 302 -34.28 -10.34 -2.64
C ALA A 302 -35.78 -10.13 -2.35
N ASP A 303 -36.08 -9.53 -1.20
CA ASP A 303 -37.43 -9.22 -0.74
C ASP A 303 -38.00 -8.03 -1.51
N ARG A 304 -38.92 -8.34 -2.43
CA ARG A 304 -39.63 -7.37 -3.27
C ARG A 304 -40.74 -6.60 -2.53
N HIS A 305 -41.09 -7.00 -1.32
CA HIS A 305 -42.15 -6.38 -0.52
C HIS A 305 -41.61 -5.53 0.63
N LYS A 306 -40.31 -5.61 0.91
CA LYS A 306 -39.64 -4.74 1.89
C LYS A 306 -39.93 -3.28 1.59
N THR A 307 -40.26 -2.52 2.63
CA THR A 307 -40.56 -1.10 2.53
C THR A 307 -39.39 -0.25 3.04
N THR A 308 -39.24 0.93 2.44
CA THR A 308 -38.33 1.98 2.96
C THR A 308 -38.81 2.54 4.30
N LEU A 309 -37.89 3.01 5.13
CA LEU A 309 -38.20 3.40 6.52
C LEU A 309 -39.11 4.64 6.64
N HIS A 310 -38.95 5.62 5.76
CA HIS A 310 -39.62 6.93 5.89
C HIS A 310 -40.80 7.14 4.94
N THR A 311 -40.87 6.36 3.86
CA THR A 311 -41.90 6.55 2.83
C THR A 311 -42.79 5.34 2.65
N ASP A 312 -42.50 4.24 3.36
CA ASP A 312 -43.17 2.95 3.23
C ASP A 312 -43.28 2.45 1.79
N ARG A 313 -42.36 2.89 0.93
CA ARG A 313 -42.34 2.52 -0.49
C ARG A 313 -41.66 1.20 -0.71
N THR A 314 -42.28 0.32 -1.50
CA THR A 314 -41.69 -0.91 -2.01
C THR A 314 -40.85 -0.66 -3.27
N PRO A 315 -39.97 -1.59 -3.68
CA PRO A 315 -39.26 -1.50 -4.96
C PRO A 315 -40.19 -1.32 -6.16
N LEU A 316 -41.35 -1.98 -6.16
CA LEU A 316 -42.36 -1.85 -7.21
C LEU A 316 -42.89 -0.41 -7.32
N GLN A 317 -43.24 0.20 -6.19
CA GLN A 317 -43.75 1.58 -6.16
C GLN A 317 -42.68 2.58 -6.59
N LEU A 318 -41.40 2.33 -6.28
CA LEU A 318 -40.30 3.15 -6.77
C LEU A 318 -40.13 3.05 -8.29
N ALA A 319 -40.15 1.84 -8.85
CA ALA A 319 -40.09 1.63 -10.31
C ALA A 319 -41.25 2.32 -11.04
N GLN A 320 -42.47 2.22 -10.51
CA GLN A 320 -43.65 2.89 -11.08
C GLN A 320 -43.52 4.41 -11.06
N ARG A 321 -43.08 4.98 -9.93
CA ARG A 321 -42.90 6.43 -9.76
C ARG A 321 -41.88 7.00 -10.75
N GLN A 322 -40.84 6.24 -11.06
CA GLN A 322 -39.77 6.64 -11.97
C GLN A 322 -40.08 6.28 -13.44
N GLY A 323 -41.23 5.65 -13.72
CA GLY A 323 -41.64 5.29 -15.08
C GLY A 323 -40.96 4.04 -15.65
N HIS A 324 -40.34 3.21 -14.82
CA HIS A 324 -39.69 1.96 -15.24
C HIS A 324 -40.72 0.84 -15.41
N VAL A 325 -41.55 0.93 -16.45
CA VAL A 325 -42.70 0.03 -16.70
C VAL A 325 -42.28 -1.44 -16.76
N VAL A 326 -41.17 -1.76 -17.42
CA VAL A 326 -40.66 -3.14 -17.57
C VAL A 326 -40.24 -3.73 -16.23
N ILE A 327 -39.63 -2.93 -15.36
CA ILE A 327 -39.24 -3.38 -14.01
C ILE A 327 -40.48 -3.53 -13.14
N ALA A 328 -41.43 -2.59 -13.23
CA ALA A 328 -42.66 -2.66 -12.47
C ALA A 328 -43.49 -3.90 -12.82
N SER A 329 -43.62 -4.23 -14.10
CA SER A 329 -44.29 -5.48 -14.51
C SER A 329 -43.56 -6.72 -13.99
N PHE A 330 -42.23 -6.74 -14.09
CA PHE A 330 -41.41 -7.85 -13.61
C PHE A 330 -41.46 -8.05 -12.09
N LEU A 331 -41.51 -6.96 -11.31
CA LEU A 331 -41.62 -7.02 -9.86
C LEU A 331 -43.01 -7.46 -9.41
N LYS A 332 -44.06 -7.09 -10.16
CA LYS A 332 -45.45 -7.49 -9.90
C LYS A 332 -45.64 -8.98 -10.12
N ASP A 333 -45.27 -9.46 -11.31
CA ASP A 333 -45.45 -10.85 -11.73
C ASP A 333 -44.10 -11.38 -12.25
N PRO A 334 -43.22 -11.89 -11.36
CA PRO A 334 -41.94 -12.44 -11.79
C PRO A 334 -42.21 -13.71 -12.61
N PRO A 335 -41.59 -13.88 -13.79
CA PRO A 335 -41.63 -15.17 -14.45
C PRO A 335 -41.02 -16.20 -13.51
N GLU A 336 -41.73 -17.31 -13.30
CA GLU A 336 -41.27 -18.43 -12.47
C GLU A 336 -39.87 -18.87 -12.96
N ALA A 337 -38.96 -19.07 -12.00
CA ALA A 337 -37.59 -19.51 -12.24
C ALA A 337 -37.51 -21.04 -12.36
#